data_AF-G6YGU7-F1
#
_entry.id   AF-G6YGU7-F1
#
_cell.length_a   1.000
_cell.length_b   1.000
_cell.length_c   1.000
_cell.angle_alpha   90.00
_cell.angle_beta   90.00
_cell.angle_gamma   90.00
#
_symmetry.space_group_name_H-M   'P 1'
#
loop_
_entity.id
_entity.type
_entity.pdbx_description
1 polymer ?
#
loop_
_entity_poly.entity_id
_entity_poly.type
_entity_poly.pdbx_seq_one_letter_code
_entity_poly.pdbx_strand_id
1 'polypeptide(L)'
;MWLRWSEGDRVARRPKRSDNGGPPLDDYDGPPWGKGDAYVFLAWQAAHAKAWKAPSREIMLMRLDRAERLGLTYEEYTLEILERGRHLQEEDTERIAEIRRARKRRRFNHFE
;
A
#
# COMPACT_ATOMS: atom_id res chain seq x y z
N MET A 1 28.10 -28.55 -35.34
CA MET A 1 27.51 -27.24 -35.70
C MET A 1 26.24 -27.06 -34.88
N TRP A 2 26.08 -25.87 -34.27
CA TRP A 2 24.92 -25.38 -33.48
C TRP A 2 24.74 -25.90 -32.04
N LEU A 3 24.41 -25.09 -31.03
CA LEU A 3 24.75 -23.71 -30.67
C LEU A 3 24.37 -23.58 -29.19
N ARG A 4 25.30 -23.08 -28.37
CA ARG A 4 25.13 -22.75 -26.95
C ARG A 4 24.18 -21.55 -26.86
N TRP A 5 23.02 -21.71 -26.23
CA TRP A 5 22.22 -20.57 -25.80
C TRP A 5 22.73 -20.05 -24.47
N SER A 6 23.29 -18.85 -24.54
CA SER A 6 23.65 -17.97 -23.43
C SER A 6 22.41 -17.12 -23.14
N GLU A 7 21.84 -17.28 -21.96
CA GLU A 7 20.86 -16.38 -21.38
C GLU A 7 21.60 -15.72 -20.21
N GLY A 8 22.19 -14.55 -20.37
CA GLY A 8 21.53 -13.34 -20.80
C GLY A 8 21.28 -12.54 -19.54
N ASP A 9 22.34 -11.88 -19.05
CA ASP A 9 22.35 -11.01 -17.88
C ASP A 9 21.07 -10.18 -17.80
N ARG A 10 20.21 -10.49 -16.82
CA ARG A 10 19.25 -9.50 -16.31
C ARG A 10 20.08 -8.43 -15.65
N VAL A 11 20.41 -7.39 -16.42
CA VAL A 11 21.24 -6.25 -16.04
C VAL A 11 20.77 -5.76 -14.67
N ALA A 12 21.52 -6.11 -13.62
CA ALA A 12 21.40 -5.46 -12.33
C ALA A 12 21.77 -4.00 -12.57
N ARG A 13 20.75 -3.14 -12.73
CA ARG A 13 20.94 -1.70 -12.81
C ARG A 13 21.78 -1.31 -11.59
N ARG A 14 22.93 -0.67 -11.81
CA ARG A 14 23.72 -0.10 -10.71
C ARG A 14 22.75 0.78 -9.90
N PRO A 15 22.52 0.48 -8.61
CA PRO A 15 21.59 1.25 -7.81
C PRO A 15 22.05 2.71 -7.85
N LYS A 16 21.13 3.61 -8.17
CA LYS A 16 21.40 5.04 -8.08
C LYS A 16 21.71 5.37 -6.62
N ARG A 17 22.43 6.46 -6.37
CA ARG A 17 22.83 6.86 -5.01
C ARG A 17 21.65 7.05 -4.04
N SER A 18 20.43 7.19 -4.55
CA SER A 18 19.18 7.28 -3.80
C SER A 18 18.43 5.95 -3.65
N ASP A 19 18.91 4.87 -4.27
CA ASP A 19 18.30 3.55 -4.18
C ASP A 19 18.87 2.83 -2.95
N ASN A 20 17.99 2.29 -2.13
CA ASN A 20 18.31 1.54 -0.92
C ASN A 20 18.89 0.13 -1.19
N GLY A 21 19.14 -0.23 -2.45
CA GLY A 21 19.67 -1.54 -2.84
C GLY A 21 18.80 -2.72 -2.43
N GLY A 22 17.56 -2.45 -2.01
CA GLY A 22 16.59 -3.46 -1.61
C GLY A 22 16.17 -4.31 -2.80
N PRO A 23 15.74 -5.57 -2.57
CA PRO A 23 15.32 -6.45 -3.63
C PRO A 23 14.18 -5.84 -4.46
N PRO A 24 14.17 -6.05 -5.79
CA PRO A 24 13.10 -5.57 -6.65
C PRO A 24 11.78 -6.29 -6.29
N LEU A 25 10.67 -5.55 -6.25
CA LEU A 25 9.30 -6.08 -6.07
C LEU A 25 8.66 -6.15 -7.48
N ASP A 26 8.04 -7.26 -7.91
CA ASP A 26 6.76 -7.74 -7.38
C ASP A 26 6.63 -9.26 -7.03
N ASP A 27 7.61 -10.14 -7.30
CA ASP A 27 7.52 -11.61 -6.98
C ASP A 27 8.78 -12.12 -6.24
N TYR A 28 9.03 -11.65 -5.01
CA TYR A 28 10.34 -11.83 -4.37
C TYR A 28 10.61 -13.23 -3.77
N ASP A 29 11.43 -14.04 -4.46
CA ASP A 29 11.86 -15.38 -4.04
C ASP A 29 13.34 -15.47 -3.63
N GLY A 30 13.77 -14.81 -2.54
CA GLY A 30 14.97 -15.36 -1.92
C GLY A 30 15.64 -14.57 -0.83
N PRO A 31 15.30 -14.93 0.40
CA PRO A 31 16.27 -15.04 1.48
C PRO A 31 15.83 -16.07 2.55
N PRO A 32 16.12 -17.34 2.35
CA PRO A 32 16.61 -18.15 3.47
C PRO A 32 17.77 -19.01 2.97
N TRP A 33 18.88 -18.33 2.65
CA TRP A 33 20.18 -18.82 2.16
C TRP A 33 20.28 -19.43 0.75
N GLY A 34 19.47 -18.93 -0.19
CA GLY A 34 19.97 -18.72 -1.55
C GLY A 34 20.92 -17.50 -1.65
N LYS A 35 21.54 -17.27 -2.81
CA LYS A 35 22.55 -16.20 -3.04
C LYS A 35 22.03 -14.81 -2.66
N GLY A 36 22.73 -14.09 -1.79
CA GLY A 36 22.35 -12.73 -1.36
C GLY A 36 23.08 -12.31 -0.08
N ASP A 37 23.12 -11.01 0.18
CA ASP A 37 23.75 -10.45 1.39
C ASP A 37 22.75 -10.43 2.56
N ALA A 38 23.16 -10.96 3.71
CA ALA A 38 22.31 -11.09 4.90
C ALA A 38 21.90 -9.73 5.49
N TYR A 39 22.80 -8.73 5.46
CA TYR A 39 22.50 -7.40 5.96
C TYR A 39 21.47 -6.70 5.07
N VAL A 40 21.61 -6.80 3.75
CA VAL A 40 20.63 -6.24 2.80
C VAL A 40 19.25 -6.86 3.01
N PHE A 41 19.18 -8.17 3.23
CA PHE A 41 17.91 -8.84 3.51
C PHE A 41 17.25 -8.34 4.79
N LEU A 42 17.98 -8.28 5.91
CA LEU A 42 17.43 -7.83 7.18
C LEU A 42 17.00 -6.35 7.13
N ALA A 43 17.77 -5.51 6.43
CA ALA A 43 17.43 -4.11 6.21
C ALA A 43 16.14 -3.96 5.40
N TRP A 44 15.95 -4.77 4.36
CA TRP A 44 14.69 -4.84 3.61
C TRP A 44 13.53 -5.30 4.49
N GLN A 45 13.69 -6.38 5.25
CA GLN A 45 12.64 -6.91 6.11
C GLN A 45 12.17 -5.87 7.14
N ALA A 46 13.12 -5.15 7.74
CA ALA A 46 12.83 -4.07 8.67
C ALA A 46 12.10 -2.89 7.99
N ALA A 47 12.53 -2.49 6.79
CA ALA A 47 11.87 -1.43 6.02
C ALA A 47 10.44 -1.83 5.61
N HIS A 48 10.26 -3.07 5.13
CA HIS A 48 8.97 -3.62 4.77
C HIS A 48 8.02 -3.67 5.97
N ALA A 49 8.47 -4.21 7.10
CA ALA A 49 7.69 -4.25 8.34
C ALA A 49 7.30 -2.86 8.83
N LYS A 50 8.20 -1.87 8.69
CA LYS A 50 7.92 -0.47 9.03
C LYS A 50 6.89 0.16 8.10
N ALA A 51 6.98 -0.10 6.79
CA ALA A 51 6.04 0.42 5.79
C ALA A 51 4.62 -0.14 5.99
N TRP A 52 4.51 -1.43 6.31
CA TRP A 52 3.23 -2.11 6.53
C TRP A 52 2.80 -2.14 8.01
N LYS A 53 3.45 -1.35 8.86
CA LYS A 53 3.07 -1.25 10.26
C LYS A 53 1.66 -0.65 10.34
N ALA A 54 0.74 -1.39 10.97
CA ALA A 54 -0.60 -0.90 11.20
C ALA A 54 -0.58 0.46 11.96
N PRO A 55 -1.49 1.39 11.64
CA PRO A 55 -1.62 2.63 12.37
C PRO A 55 -1.90 2.35 13.86
N SER A 56 -1.44 3.24 14.74
CA SER A 56 -1.70 3.08 16.17
C SER A 56 -3.20 3.06 16.47
N ARG A 57 -3.59 2.37 17.55
CA ARG A 57 -4.99 2.31 17.99
C ARG A 57 -5.61 3.70 18.14
N GLU A 58 -4.86 4.65 18.66
CA GLU A 58 -5.29 6.05 18.82
C GLU A 58 -5.64 6.70 17.48
N ILE A 59 -4.82 6.49 16.44
CA ILE A 59 -5.11 6.98 15.09
C ILE A 59 -6.37 6.32 14.54
N MET A 60 -6.55 5.02 14.77
CA MET A 60 -7.76 4.32 14.33
C MET A 60 -9.01 4.87 15.02
N LEU A 61 -8.96 5.11 16.32
CA LEU A 61 -10.08 5.71 17.07
C LEU A 61 -10.37 7.14 16.63
N MET A 62 -9.34 7.96 16.38
CA MET A 62 -9.52 9.30 15.83
C MET A 62 -10.19 9.27 14.45
N ARG A 63 -9.78 8.34 13.58
CA ARG A 63 -10.41 8.16 12.26
C ARG A 63 -11.86 7.69 12.38
N LEU A 64 -12.15 6.82 13.35
CA LEU A 64 -13.50 6.34 13.62
C LEU A 64 -14.42 7.48 14.09
N ASP A 65 -14.00 8.25 15.09
CA ASP A 65 -14.76 9.41 15.60
C ASP A 65 -15.04 10.44 14.48
N ARG A 66 -14.05 10.71 13.63
CA ARG A 66 -14.26 11.59 12.46
C ARG A 66 -15.23 11.01 11.45
N ALA A 67 -15.15 9.71 11.16
CA ALA A 67 -16.08 9.04 10.26
C ALA A 67 -17.52 9.14 10.80
N GLU A 68 -17.72 8.89 12.10
CA GLU A 68 -19.02 8.97 12.77
C GLU A 68 -19.63 10.37 12.68
N ARG A 69 -18.86 11.43 12.96
CA ARG A 69 -19.31 12.83 12.83
C ARG A 69 -19.79 13.16 11.41
N LEU A 70 -19.09 12.64 10.40
CA LEU A 70 -19.43 12.84 8.99
C LEU A 70 -20.51 11.87 8.47
N GLY A 71 -21.01 10.95 9.30
CA GLY A 71 -21.95 9.89 8.89
C GLY A 71 -21.38 8.97 7.81
N LEU A 72 -20.08 8.71 7.86
CA LEU A 72 -19.33 7.79 7.02
C LEU A 72 -18.93 6.55 7.81
N THR A 73 -18.64 5.46 7.11
CA THR A 73 -17.96 4.31 7.72
C THR A 73 -16.48 4.60 7.90
N TYR A 74 -15.84 3.88 8.83
CA TYR A 74 -14.39 3.94 9.02
C TYR A 74 -13.61 3.71 7.71
N GLU A 75 -14.05 2.73 6.93
CA GLU A 75 -13.43 2.38 5.65
C GLU A 75 -13.52 3.53 4.65
N GLU A 76 -14.72 4.11 4.46
CA GLU A 76 -14.92 5.24 3.55
C GLU A 76 -14.05 6.44 3.93
N TYR A 77 -14.00 6.82 5.21
CA TYR A 77 -13.14 7.91 5.67
C TYR A 77 -11.65 7.58 5.48
N THR A 78 -11.26 6.33 5.76
CA THR A 78 -9.87 5.89 5.65
C THR A 78 -9.40 5.85 4.20
N LEU A 79 -10.24 5.46 3.25
CA LEU A 79 -9.90 5.47 1.82
C LEU A 79 -9.66 6.88 1.27
N GLU A 80 -10.33 7.92 1.80
CA GLU A 80 -10.03 9.30 1.44
C GLU A 80 -8.61 9.70 1.87
N ILE A 81 -8.14 9.19 3.00
CA ILE A 81 -6.76 9.43 3.47
C ILE A 81 -5.77 8.60 2.63
N LEU A 82 -6.04 7.30 2.44
CA LEU A 82 -5.07 6.39 1.84
C LEU A 82 -4.92 6.57 0.32
N GLU A 83 -6.02 6.80 -0.40
CA GLU A 83 -5.96 6.94 -1.86
C GLU A 83 -5.77 8.39 -2.31
N ARG A 84 -6.36 9.34 -1.58
CA ARG A 84 -6.43 10.76 -2.00
C ARG A 84 -5.59 11.68 -1.12
N GLY A 85 -5.08 11.21 0.02
CA GLY A 85 -4.36 12.04 0.97
C GLY A 85 -5.22 13.13 1.62
N ARG A 86 -6.56 13.00 1.57
CA ARG A 86 -7.48 14.05 2.04
C ARG A 86 -8.12 13.68 3.36
N HIS A 87 -8.04 14.62 4.31
CA HIS A 87 -8.78 14.56 5.57
C HIS A 87 -10.10 15.32 5.42
N LEU A 88 -11.21 14.60 5.28
CA LEU A 88 -12.52 15.23 5.15
C LEU A 88 -12.89 16.07 6.39
N GLN A 89 -13.47 17.24 6.14
CA GLN A 89 -14.08 18.14 7.12
C GLN A 89 -15.61 18.18 6.94
N GLU A 90 -16.32 18.84 7.86
CA GLU A 90 -17.79 18.98 7.78
C GLU A 90 -18.23 19.80 6.55
N GLU A 91 -17.37 20.72 6.08
CA GLU A 91 -17.61 21.56 4.91
C GLU A 91 -17.52 20.79 3.59
N ASP A 92 -16.91 19.60 3.57
CA ASP A 92 -16.76 18.74 2.38
C ASP A 92 -18.07 18.03 1.98
N THR A 93 -19.19 18.74 2.11
CA THR A 93 -20.57 18.23 1.96
C THR A 93 -20.82 17.53 0.64
N GLU A 94 -20.31 18.06 -0.48
CA GLU A 94 -20.45 17.47 -1.80
C GLU A 94 -19.74 16.11 -1.90
N ARG A 95 -18.50 16.02 -1.41
CA ARG A 95 -17.73 14.77 -1.42
C ARG A 95 -18.35 13.72 -0.50
N ILE A 96 -18.80 14.14 0.68
CA ILE A 96 -19.52 13.26 1.61
C ILE A 96 -20.80 12.72 0.96
N ALA A 97 -21.56 13.57 0.26
CA ALA A 97 -22.75 13.16 -0.45
C ALA A 97 -22.44 12.16 -1.58
N GLU A 98 -21.35 12.37 -2.33
CA GLU A 98 -20.89 11.45 -3.37
C GLU A 98 -20.56 10.07 -2.80
N ILE A 99 -19.82 10.01 -1.71
CA ILE A 99 -19.46 8.76 -1.02
C ILE A 99 -20.73 8.01 -0.59
N ARG A 100 -21.67 8.71 0.06
CA ARG A 100 -22.96 8.14 0.47
C ARG A 100 -23.77 7.60 -0.71
N ARG A 101 -23.79 8.31 -1.85
CA ARG A 101 -24.44 7.84 -3.09
C ARG A 101 -23.75 6.60 -3.65
N ALA A 102 -22.42 6.55 -3.65
CA ALA A 102 -21.66 5.39 -4.08
C ALA A 102 -21.96 4.16 -3.22
N ARG A 103 -22.05 4.32 -1.90
CA ARG A 103 -22.49 3.25 -0.98
C ARG A 103 -23.90 2.76 -1.30
N LYS A 104 -24.85 3.68 -1.53
CA LYS A 104 -26.23 3.32 -1.89
C LYS A 104 -26.28 2.51 -3.20
N ARG A 105 -25.51 2.90 -4.21
CA ARG A 105 -25.38 2.17 -5.49
C ARG A 105 -24.82 0.76 -5.28
N ARG A 106 -23.70 0.63 -4.55
CA ARG A 106 -23.10 -0.68 -4.23
C ARG A 106 -24.09 -1.59 -3.50
N ARG A 107 -24.84 -1.03 -2.54
CA ARG A 107 -25.85 -1.78 -1.80
C ARG A 107 -26.98 -2.26 -2.70
N PHE A 108 -27.42 -1.44 -3.65
CA PHE A 108 -28.47 -1.82 -4.60
C PHE A 108 -28.01 -2.96 -5.52
N ASN A 109 -26.82 -2.83 -6.10
CA ASN A 109 -26.25 -3.84 -7.01
C ASN A 109 -25.97 -5.20 -6.35
N HIS A 110 -25.94 -5.28 -5.02
CA HIS A 110 -25.79 -6.55 -4.30
C HIS A 110 -27.09 -7.36 -4.24
N PHE A 111 -28.24 -6.74 -4.50
CA PHE A 111 -29.58 -7.36 -4.43
C PHE A 111 -30.20 -7.65 -5.81
N GLU A 112 -29.53 -7.31 -6.90
CA GLU A 112 -29.84 -7.77 -8.27
C GLU A 112 -28.98 -8.98 -8.64
#